data_AF-A0A965X4H1-F1
#
_entry.id   AF-A0A965X4H1-F1
#
_cell.length_a   1.000
_cell.length_b   1.000
_cell.length_c   1.000
_cell.angle_alpha   90.00
_cell.angle_beta   90.00
_cell.angle_gamma   90.00
#
_symmetry.space_group_name_H-M   'P 1'
#
loop_
_entity.id
_entity.type
_entity.pdbx_description
1 polymer ?
#
loop_
_entity_poly.entity_id
_entity_poly.type
_entity_poly.pdbx_seq_one_letter_code
_entity_poly.pdbx_strand_id
1 'polypeptide(L)'
;MNEGLRIHRLRRLAALSLLLCLLFSCSSVQYQDRQQIASLQKLCRVWGYVKYTHPTFLLGQKDWDAELISLIDSLSAAGSEKNANDTLYRWFTGLGDIDYGTSFIDQTWINLPPGHKLSLADTSWLSDQAYLGAELSAALSRLGEIPVISRAKAPVQFDGLGGCLFSNEKSYEHIDYADPAWRLLGLFRLWNAIEYYYPYRDILDEDWHALLLSSISSMLRGNDEESYDRTLAALSAKLGDAHAATSSLNSLLLAETGSYAVPAHITKADGVLVIERVEEAHRATCPLLPGDVLLKLNDEEIAAVVDRLCEIVAVPSDEKLLNQLGVWLLRSPDQMIEVTVLRNNAEFTLAVQGVSECFFSAWTPAERSHLRLEGDIGLINPSKLAEGQLAQIMDEFSDTRGLIVDLRQYPKSYPNQSLD
;
A
#
# COMPACT_ATOMS: atom_id res chain seq x y z
N MET A 1 -25.74 -34.41 -56.42
CA MET A 1 -26.12 -33.99 -55.05
C MET A 1 -25.08 -34.30 -53.96
N ASN A 2 -23.88 -34.84 -54.28
CA ASN A 2 -22.90 -35.29 -53.26
C ASN A 2 -21.68 -34.36 -53.05
N GLU A 3 -21.34 -33.48 -53.99
CA GLU A 3 -20.15 -32.61 -53.84
C GLU A 3 -20.34 -31.44 -52.89
N GLY A 4 -21.49 -30.74 -52.96
CA GLY A 4 -21.79 -29.61 -52.08
C GLY A 4 -21.84 -29.99 -50.59
N LEU A 5 -22.34 -31.20 -50.28
CA LEU A 5 -22.36 -31.73 -48.91
C LEU A 5 -20.95 -32.08 -48.40
N ARG A 6 -20.04 -32.50 -49.31
CA ARG A 6 -18.65 -32.86 -49.00
C ARG A 6 -17.81 -31.62 -48.70
N ILE A 7 -17.97 -30.56 -49.50
CA ILE A 7 -17.29 -29.26 -49.31
C ILE A 7 -17.73 -28.59 -48.01
N HIS A 8 -19.03 -28.65 -47.68
CA HIS A 8 -19.52 -28.14 -46.39
C HIS A 8 -18.99 -28.92 -45.18
N ARG A 9 -18.86 -30.25 -45.28
CA ARG A 9 -18.24 -31.07 -44.22
C ARG A 9 -16.75 -30.78 -44.05
N LEU A 10 -16.00 -30.62 -45.15
CA LEU A 10 -14.58 -30.25 -45.12
C LEU A 10 -14.34 -28.87 -44.51
N ARG A 11 -15.18 -27.87 -44.84
CA ARG A 11 -15.12 -26.53 -44.23
C ARG A 11 -15.47 -26.55 -42.74
N ARG A 12 -16.45 -27.35 -42.32
CA ARG A 12 -16.78 -27.54 -40.90
C ARG A 12 -15.67 -28.25 -40.12
N LEU A 13 -15.04 -29.26 -40.70
CA LEU A 13 -13.89 -29.95 -40.10
C LEU A 13 -12.67 -29.03 -39.97
N ALA A 14 -12.37 -28.24 -41.01
CA ALA A 14 -11.29 -27.24 -40.94
C ALA A 14 -11.55 -26.14 -39.91
N ALA A 15 -12.79 -25.66 -39.80
CA ALA A 15 -13.18 -24.70 -38.76
C ALA A 15 -13.12 -25.31 -37.35
N LEU A 16 -13.53 -26.58 -37.18
CA LEU A 16 -13.38 -27.29 -35.90
C LEU A 16 -11.92 -27.47 -35.51
N SER A 17 -11.05 -27.83 -36.47
CA SER A 17 -9.61 -27.97 -36.23
C SER A 17 -8.95 -26.63 -35.89
N LEU A 18 -9.32 -25.53 -36.57
CA LEU A 18 -8.81 -24.20 -36.21
C LEU A 18 -9.27 -23.77 -34.82
N LEU A 19 -10.54 -24.01 -34.47
CA LEU A 19 -11.09 -23.73 -33.15
C LEU A 19 -10.40 -24.57 -32.07
N LEU A 20 -10.14 -25.86 -32.34
CA LEU A 20 -9.39 -26.73 -31.42
C LEU A 20 -7.96 -26.21 -31.23
N CYS A 21 -7.25 -25.85 -32.30
CA CYS A 21 -5.91 -25.28 -32.21
C CYS A 21 -5.88 -23.97 -31.41
N LEU A 22 -6.87 -23.10 -31.59
CA LEU A 22 -6.99 -21.85 -30.82
C LEU A 22 -7.27 -22.12 -29.33
N LEU A 23 -8.14 -23.10 -29.02
CA LEU A 23 -8.45 -23.49 -27.64
C LEU A 23 -7.25 -24.17 -26.95
N PHE A 24 -6.51 -25.02 -27.66
CA PHE A 24 -5.30 -25.65 -27.15
C PHE A 24 -4.18 -24.63 -26.92
N SER A 25 -3.96 -23.69 -27.85
CA SER A 25 -2.95 -22.63 -27.71
C SER A 25 -3.29 -21.64 -26.58
N CYS A 26 -4.57 -21.30 -26.40
CA CYS A 26 -4.98 -20.43 -25.31
C CYS A 26 -4.80 -21.11 -23.94
N SER A 27 -5.13 -22.40 -23.85
CA SER A 27 -4.95 -23.19 -22.63
C SER A 27 -3.47 -23.38 -22.26
N SER A 28 -2.59 -23.58 -23.25
CA SER A 28 -1.15 -23.75 -23.00
C SER A 28 -0.47 -22.45 -22.58
N VAL A 29 -0.84 -21.31 -23.17
CA VAL A 29 -0.35 -19.99 -22.75
C VAL A 29 -0.80 -19.68 -21.32
N GLN A 30 -2.09 -19.84 -21.01
CA GLN A 30 -2.61 -19.59 -19.66
C GLN A 30 -2.02 -20.53 -18.60
N TYR A 31 -1.64 -21.75 -18.99
CA TYR A 31 -0.94 -22.69 -18.12
C TYR A 31 0.50 -22.24 -17.85
N GLN A 32 1.23 -21.82 -18.90
CA GLN A 32 2.59 -21.31 -18.79
C GLN A 32 2.67 -20.05 -17.90
N ASP A 33 1.72 -19.13 -18.06
CA ASP A 33 1.64 -17.91 -17.25
C ASP A 33 1.44 -18.24 -15.76
N ARG A 34 0.51 -19.16 -15.46
CA ARG A 34 0.29 -19.59 -14.06
C ARG A 34 1.51 -20.24 -13.45
N GLN A 35 2.24 -21.03 -14.22
CA GLN A 35 3.47 -21.68 -13.75
C GLN A 35 4.62 -20.68 -13.53
N GLN A 36 4.74 -19.67 -14.41
CA GLN A 36 5.70 -18.58 -14.23
C GLN A 36 5.38 -17.79 -12.97
N ILE A 37 4.12 -17.38 -12.78
CA ILE A 37 3.67 -16.64 -11.59
C ILE A 37 3.94 -17.45 -10.31
N ALA A 38 3.63 -18.75 -10.29
CA ALA A 38 3.91 -19.61 -9.13
C ALA A 38 5.41 -19.73 -8.84
N SER A 39 6.25 -19.79 -9.88
CA SER A 39 7.71 -19.83 -9.73
C SER A 39 8.26 -18.50 -9.19
N LEU A 40 7.71 -17.37 -9.64
CA LEU A 40 8.05 -16.03 -9.16
C LEU A 40 7.56 -15.80 -7.72
N GLN A 41 6.40 -16.31 -7.34
CA GLN A 41 5.93 -16.27 -5.96
C GLN A 41 6.88 -17.04 -5.04
N LYS A 42 7.32 -18.24 -5.46
CA LYS A 42 8.32 -19.04 -4.74
C LYS A 42 9.66 -18.31 -4.64
N LEU A 43 10.10 -17.68 -5.72
CA LEU A 43 11.28 -16.83 -5.72
C LEU A 43 11.16 -15.70 -4.68
N CYS A 44 10.05 -14.94 -4.69
CA CYS A 44 9.83 -13.84 -3.75
C CYS A 44 9.99 -14.30 -2.29
N ARG A 45 9.36 -15.43 -1.93
CA ARG A 45 9.42 -16.00 -0.57
C ARG A 45 10.83 -16.47 -0.20
N VAL A 46 11.45 -17.27 -1.07
CA VAL A 46 12.79 -17.84 -0.82
C VAL A 46 13.86 -16.75 -0.77
N TRP A 47 13.90 -15.86 -1.78
CA TRP A 47 14.85 -14.77 -1.81
C TRP A 47 14.67 -13.83 -0.62
N GLY A 48 13.43 -13.46 -0.28
CA GLY A 48 13.15 -12.55 0.84
C GLY A 48 13.54 -13.14 2.19
N TYR A 49 13.23 -14.40 2.43
CA TYR A 49 13.66 -15.11 3.64
C TYR A 49 15.19 -15.10 3.75
N VAL A 50 15.88 -15.50 2.68
CA VAL A 50 17.35 -15.59 2.64
C VAL A 50 17.99 -14.19 2.75
N LYS A 51 17.41 -13.14 2.15
CA LYS A 51 17.85 -11.75 2.27
C LYS A 51 17.93 -11.30 3.74
N TYR A 52 16.91 -11.64 4.53
CA TYR A 52 16.82 -11.20 5.92
C TYR A 52 17.42 -12.18 6.94
N THR A 53 17.94 -13.33 6.50
CA THR A 53 18.48 -14.36 7.40
C THR A 53 19.91 -14.77 7.06
N HIS A 54 20.30 -14.87 5.79
CA HIS A 54 21.60 -15.43 5.42
C HIS A 54 22.76 -14.46 5.71
N PRO A 55 23.87 -14.91 6.33
CA PRO A 55 24.98 -14.04 6.73
C PRO A 55 25.62 -13.31 5.54
N THR A 56 25.68 -13.93 4.36
CA THR A 56 26.16 -13.29 3.13
C THR A 56 25.48 -11.96 2.83
N PHE A 57 24.18 -11.81 3.13
CA PHE A 57 23.45 -10.55 2.98
C PHE A 57 23.48 -9.71 4.25
N LEU A 58 23.27 -10.32 5.42
CA LEU A 58 23.26 -9.59 6.69
C LEU A 58 24.61 -8.93 7.03
N LEU A 59 25.72 -9.50 6.56
CA LEU A 59 27.07 -8.96 6.71
C LEU A 59 27.52 -8.13 5.49
N GLY A 60 26.64 -7.93 4.50
CA GLY A 60 26.90 -7.13 3.31
C GLY A 60 28.01 -7.65 2.40
N GLN A 61 28.13 -8.98 2.28
CA GLN A 61 29.14 -9.63 1.44
C GLN A 61 28.71 -9.73 -0.03
N LYS A 62 27.41 -9.78 -0.28
CA LYS A 62 26.82 -9.76 -1.63
C LYS A 62 25.69 -8.76 -1.74
N ASP A 63 25.43 -8.38 -2.98
CA ASP A 63 24.31 -7.54 -3.40
C ASP A 63 23.04 -8.40 -3.57
N TRP A 64 22.04 -8.18 -2.72
CA TRP A 64 20.79 -8.93 -2.76
C TRP A 64 19.88 -8.56 -3.95
N ASP A 65 19.96 -7.32 -4.47
CA ASP A 65 19.15 -6.88 -5.61
C ASP A 65 19.71 -7.48 -6.91
N ALA A 66 21.03 -7.50 -7.07
CA ALA A 66 21.68 -8.13 -8.22
C ALA A 66 21.42 -9.65 -8.28
N GLU A 67 21.47 -10.33 -7.14
CA GLU A 67 21.14 -11.75 -7.03
C GLU A 67 19.66 -12.01 -7.38
N LEU A 68 18.74 -11.13 -6.96
CA LEU A 68 17.33 -11.26 -7.32
C LEU A 68 17.08 -11.10 -8.82
N ILE A 69 17.62 -10.05 -9.44
CA ILE A 69 17.44 -9.79 -10.88
C ILE A 69 17.91 -11.02 -11.69
N SER A 70 19.08 -11.55 -11.36
CA SER A 70 19.60 -12.76 -12.03
C SER A 70 18.69 -13.99 -11.87
N LEU A 71 18.04 -14.14 -10.71
CA LEU A 71 17.09 -15.22 -10.47
C LEU A 71 15.77 -15.04 -11.22
N ILE A 72 15.27 -13.81 -11.36
CA ILE A 72 14.04 -13.51 -12.11
C ILE A 72 14.21 -13.96 -13.57
N ASP A 73 15.35 -13.62 -14.19
CA ASP A 73 15.67 -14.03 -15.55
C ASP A 73 15.75 -15.56 -15.69
N SER A 74 16.46 -16.19 -14.74
CA SER A 74 16.68 -17.64 -14.74
C SER A 74 15.37 -18.42 -14.54
N LEU A 75 14.48 -17.94 -13.69
CA LEU A 75 13.22 -18.62 -13.37
C LEU A 75 12.12 -18.37 -14.39
N SER A 76 12.14 -17.22 -15.08
CA SER A 76 11.27 -16.99 -16.23
C SER A 76 11.50 -18.02 -17.36
N ALA A 77 12.71 -18.59 -17.43
CA ALA A 77 13.06 -19.65 -18.38
C ALA A 77 12.87 -21.09 -17.84
N ALA A 78 12.60 -21.29 -16.54
CA ALA A 78 12.71 -22.59 -15.90
C ALA A 78 11.64 -23.62 -16.36
N GLY A 79 10.49 -23.18 -16.84
CA GLY A 79 9.47 -24.00 -17.52
C GLY A 79 8.84 -25.15 -16.71
N SER A 80 9.32 -25.45 -15.49
CA SER A 80 8.75 -26.44 -14.59
C SER A 80 9.03 -26.11 -13.12
N GLU A 81 8.17 -26.60 -12.22
CA GLU A 81 8.34 -26.41 -10.77
C GLU A 81 9.63 -27.05 -10.23
N LYS A 82 9.96 -28.26 -10.72
CA LYS A 82 11.19 -28.94 -10.35
C LYS A 82 12.42 -28.10 -10.73
N ASN A 83 12.43 -27.56 -11.95
CA ASN A 83 13.55 -26.71 -12.39
C ASN A 83 13.66 -25.43 -11.57
N ALA A 84 12.53 -24.88 -11.11
CA ALA A 84 12.54 -23.74 -10.21
C ALA A 84 13.18 -24.08 -8.85
N ASN A 85 12.78 -25.20 -8.25
CA ASN A 85 13.37 -25.68 -6.99
C ASN A 85 14.87 -25.98 -7.14
N ASP A 86 15.29 -26.65 -8.22
CA ASP A 86 16.69 -26.97 -8.50
C ASP A 86 17.53 -25.69 -8.71
N THR A 87 16.94 -24.63 -9.29
CA THR A 87 17.59 -23.33 -9.50
C THR A 87 17.78 -22.59 -8.18
N LEU A 88 16.73 -22.53 -7.35
CA LEU A 88 16.80 -21.90 -6.03
C LEU A 88 17.76 -22.65 -5.09
N TYR A 89 17.79 -23.98 -5.17
CA TYR A 89 18.74 -24.81 -4.39
C TYR A 89 20.19 -24.51 -4.77
N ARG A 90 20.51 -24.50 -6.08
CA ARG A 90 21.86 -24.15 -6.56
C ARG A 90 22.26 -22.73 -6.18
N TRP A 91 21.33 -21.78 -6.27
CA TRP A 91 21.57 -20.41 -5.84
C TRP A 91 21.89 -20.34 -4.34
N PHE A 92 21.02 -20.90 -3.50
CA PHE A 92 21.17 -20.87 -2.04
C PHE A 92 22.47 -21.53 -1.59
N THR A 93 22.78 -22.73 -2.10
CA THR A 93 24.04 -23.42 -1.79
C THR A 93 25.27 -22.68 -2.29
N GLY A 94 25.15 -21.92 -3.39
CA GLY A 94 26.19 -21.05 -3.92
C GLY A 94 26.44 -19.77 -3.13
N LEU A 95 25.62 -19.44 -2.12
CA LEU A 95 25.84 -18.28 -1.24
C LEU A 95 26.98 -18.50 -0.23
N GLY A 96 27.41 -19.75 -0.04
CA GLY A 96 28.49 -20.13 0.88
C GLY A 96 27.99 -20.67 2.21
N ASP A 97 28.90 -20.70 3.19
CA ASP A 97 28.62 -21.21 4.52
C ASP A 97 27.75 -20.26 5.35
N ILE A 98 26.95 -20.82 6.25
CA ILE A 98 26.16 -20.06 7.22
C ILE A 98 27.05 -19.76 8.43
N ASP A 99 27.88 -18.73 8.29
CA ASP A 99 28.74 -18.21 9.37
C ASP A 99 28.45 -16.72 9.63
N TYR A 100 27.90 -16.43 10.80
CA TYR A 100 27.60 -15.06 11.26
C TYR A 100 28.79 -14.40 11.98
N GLY A 101 29.89 -15.13 12.19
CA GLY A 101 31.05 -14.70 12.98
C GLY A 101 30.83 -14.73 14.50
N THR A 102 29.65 -15.17 14.94
CA THR A 102 29.23 -15.27 16.35
C THR A 102 28.07 -16.25 16.47
N SER A 103 27.93 -16.87 17.63
CA SER A 103 26.82 -17.76 17.98
C SER A 103 26.01 -17.25 19.18
N PHE A 104 26.25 -16.00 19.62
CA PHE A 104 25.54 -15.43 20.75
C PHE A 104 24.11 -15.05 20.35
N ILE A 105 23.12 -15.65 21.02
CA ILE A 105 21.70 -15.39 20.79
C ILE A 105 21.18 -14.49 21.91
N ASP A 106 20.49 -13.41 21.55
CA ASP A 106 19.76 -12.61 22.52
C ASP A 106 18.48 -13.34 22.94
N GLN A 107 18.40 -13.67 24.23
CA GLN A 107 17.28 -14.40 24.82
C GLN A 107 16.17 -13.47 25.31
N THR A 108 16.31 -12.14 25.22
CA THR A 108 15.31 -11.18 25.69
C THR A 108 13.93 -11.44 25.09
N TRP A 109 13.83 -11.51 23.75
CA TRP A 109 12.57 -11.80 23.06
C TRP A 109 12.03 -13.20 23.38
N ILE A 110 12.90 -14.23 23.42
CA ILE A 110 12.50 -15.61 23.73
C ILE A 110 11.84 -15.69 25.10
N ASN A 111 12.37 -14.95 26.07
CA ASN A 111 11.90 -14.92 27.45
C ASN A 111 10.74 -13.96 27.72
N LEU A 112 10.27 -13.20 26.71
CA LEU A 112 9.08 -12.36 26.88
C LEU A 112 7.84 -13.22 27.16
N PRO A 113 6.93 -12.77 28.04
CA PRO A 113 5.62 -13.41 28.20
C PRO A 113 4.88 -13.49 26.86
N PRO A 114 4.05 -14.53 26.61
CA PRO A 114 3.35 -14.69 25.34
C PRO A 114 2.58 -13.44 24.89
N GLY A 115 1.94 -12.71 25.82
CA GLY A 115 1.18 -11.49 25.51
C GLY A 115 2.03 -10.27 25.16
N HIS A 116 3.36 -10.36 25.25
CA HIS A 116 4.30 -9.30 24.87
C HIS A 116 5.06 -9.64 23.57
N LYS A 117 4.80 -10.80 22.97
CA LYS A 117 5.41 -11.19 21.70
C LYS A 117 4.52 -10.71 20.55
N LEU A 118 5.13 -10.01 19.59
CA LEU A 118 4.50 -9.68 18.33
C LEU A 118 4.36 -10.92 17.45
N SER A 119 3.35 -10.92 16.59
CA SER A 119 3.19 -11.92 15.53
C SER A 119 4.39 -11.86 14.59
N LEU A 120 4.99 -13.03 14.29
CA LEU A 120 6.11 -13.14 13.36
C LEU A 120 5.61 -13.70 12.01
N ALA A 121 6.44 -13.53 10.98
CA ALA A 121 6.26 -14.21 9.71
C ALA A 121 6.15 -15.74 9.92
N ASP A 122 5.21 -16.39 9.23
CA ASP A 122 5.09 -17.84 9.27
C ASP A 122 6.19 -18.46 8.40
N THR A 123 7.12 -19.17 9.04
CA THR A 123 8.24 -19.85 8.37
C THR A 123 8.04 -21.36 8.25
N SER A 124 6.86 -21.89 8.60
CA SER A 124 6.58 -23.33 8.55
C SER A 124 6.73 -23.94 7.16
N TRP A 125 6.50 -23.13 6.12
CA TRP A 125 6.66 -23.51 4.71
C TRP A 125 8.08 -23.94 4.33
N LEU A 126 9.10 -23.56 5.11
CA LEU A 126 10.49 -24.01 4.88
C LEU A 126 10.62 -25.53 4.97
N SER A 127 9.73 -26.18 5.74
CA SER A 127 9.68 -27.63 5.92
C SER A 127 8.75 -28.33 4.92
N ASP A 128 8.06 -27.60 4.05
CA ASP A 128 7.15 -28.18 3.06
C ASP A 128 7.95 -28.73 1.86
N GLN A 129 8.23 -30.04 1.90
CA GLN A 129 8.93 -30.74 0.84
C GLN A 129 8.09 -30.93 -0.43
N ALA A 130 6.77 -30.87 -0.36
CA ALA A 130 5.93 -30.93 -1.55
C ALA A 130 6.06 -29.62 -2.34
N TYR A 131 6.16 -28.49 -1.64
CA TYR A 131 6.35 -27.16 -2.23
C TYR A 131 7.80 -26.91 -2.69
N LEU A 132 8.79 -27.17 -1.84
CA LEU A 132 10.20 -26.81 -2.10
C LEU A 132 11.02 -27.94 -2.72
N GLY A 133 10.53 -29.18 -2.68
CA GLY A 133 11.37 -30.35 -2.87
C GLY A 133 12.29 -30.61 -1.68
N ALA A 134 12.77 -31.84 -1.55
CA ALA A 134 13.56 -32.28 -0.39
C ALA A 134 14.87 -31.51 -0.22
N GLU A 135 15.59 -31.24 -1.33
CA GLU A 135 16.93 -30.63 -1.29
C GLU A 135 16.88 -29.16 -0.84
N LEU A 136 16.00 -28.35 -1.45
CA LEU A 136 15.85 -26.94 -1.09
C LEU A 136 15.27 -26.77 0.32
N SER A 137 14.26 -27.56 0.70
CA SER A 137 13.70 -27.55 2.05
C SER A 137 14.76 -27.85 3.11
N ALA A 138 15.54 -28.92 2.91
CA ALA A 138 16.63 -29.27 3.82
C ALA A 138 17.70 -28.19 3.89
N ALA A 139 18.04 -27.56 2.76
CA ALA A 139 19.05 -26.52 2.70
C ALA A 139 18.62 -25.24 3.44
N LEU A 140 17.41 -24.75 3.18
CA LEU A 140 16.85 -23.56 3.82
C LEU A 140 16.62 -23.76 5.32
N SER A 141 16.23 -24.97 5.75
CA SER A 141 16.02 -25.31 7.17
C SER A 141 17.31 -25.22 8.01
N ARG A 142 18.49 -25.05 7.38
CA ARG A 142 19.74 -24.77 8.09
C ARG A 142 19.83 -23.33 8.58
N LEU A 143 19.04 -22.41 8.04
CA LEU A 143 18.91 -21.05 8.55
C LEU A 143 18.03 -21.10 9.82
N GLY A 144 18.67 -21.01 10.98
CA GLY A 144 18.02 -20.95 12.28
C GLY A 144 17.92 -19.52 12.82
N GLU A 145 17.85 -19.39 14.15
CA GLU A 145 17.86 -18.11 14.83
C GLU A 145 19.09 -17.28 14.45
N ILE A 146 18.89 -15.99 14.19
CA ILE A 146 19.96 -15.06 13.83
C ILE A 146 20.66 -14.63 15.12
N PRO A 147 21.98 -14.87 15.27
CA PRO A 147 22.73 -14.38 16.42
C PRO A 147 22.85 -12.86 16.41
N VAL A 148 23.28 -12.30 17.54
CA VAL A 148 23.52 -10.86 17.67
C VAL A 148 24.69 -10.48 16.77
N ILE A 149 24.38 -9.87 15.65
CA ILE A 149 25.34 -9.41 14.64
C ILE A 149 25.36 -7.89 14.53
N SER A 150 26.45 -7.34 13.99
CA SER A 150 26.43 -5.97 13.49
C SER A 150 25.61 -5.88 12.21
N ARG A 151 24.52 -5.11 12.24
CA ARG A 151 23.63 -4.89 11.08
C ARG A 151 24.04 -3.68 10.23
N ALA A 152 25.24 -3.14 10.42
CA ALA A 152 25.71 -1.94 9.70
C ALA A 152 25.62 -2.06 8.16
N LYS A 153 25.71 -3.29 7.62
CA LYS A 153 25.58 -3.57 6.18
C LYS A 153 24.40 -4.47 5.82
N ALA A 154 23.55 -4.80 6.80
CA ALA A 154 22.39 -5.65 6.57
C ALA A 154 21.33 -4.91 5.74
N PRO A 155 20.42 -5.62 5.07
CA PRO A 155 19.30 -5.00 4.35
C PRO A 155 18.36 -4.18 5.25
N VAL A 156 18.34 -4.52 6.55
CA VAL A 156 17.53 -3.85 7.57
C VAL A 156 18.32 -3.66 8.85
N GLN A 157 18.18 -2.45 9.37
CA GLN A 157 18.72 -1.96 10.64
C GLN A 157 17.56 -1.62 11.58
N PHE A 158 17.88 -1.42 12.86
CA PHE A 158 16.90 -1.01 13.85
C PHE A 158 17.41 0.25 14.55
N ASP A 159 16.53 1.24 14.71
CA ASP A 159 16.82 2.42 15.51
C ASP A 159 16.76 2.13 17.02
N GLY A 160 17.03 3.13 17.86
CA GLY A 160 17.02 2.98 19.32
C GLY A 160 15.65 2.68 19.94
N LEU A 161 14.56 2.83 19.16
CA LEU A 161 13.20 2.50 19.55
C LEU A 161 12.72 1.17 18.94
N GLY A 162 13.57 0.48 18.17
CA GLY A 162 13.24 -0.75 17.46
C GLY A 162 12.55 -0.55 16.11
N GLY A 163 12.49 0.68 15.60
CA GLY A 163 11.97 1.01 14.28
C GLY A 163 12.86 0.45 13.18
N CYS A 164 12.26 -0.12 12.13
CA CYS A 164 13.00 -0.69 11.01
C CYS A 164 13.54 0.41 10.09
N LEU A 165 14.84 0.34 9.78
CA LEU A 165 15.54 1.24 8.88
C LEU A 165 16.09 0.46 7.68
N PHE A 166 15.63 0.81 6.48
CA PHE A 166 16.06 0.19 5.22
C PHE A 166 17.18 0.99 4.52
N SER A 167 18.05 1.64 5.30
CA SER A 167 19.03 2.63 4.81
C SER A 167 20.10 2.07 3.86
N ASN A 168 20.29 0.75 3.83
CA ASN A 168 21.23 0.08 2.93
C ASN A 168 20.57 -0.43 1.64
N GLU A 169 19.26 -0.31 1.52
CA GLU A 169 18.58 -0.61 0.26
C GLU A 169 19.00 0.39 -0.81
N LYS A 170 19.32 -0.11 -2.00
CA LYS A 170 19.77 0.75 -3.09
C LYS A 170 18.62 1.59 -3.64
N SER A 171 18.92 2.85 -3.92
CA SER A 171 18.11 3.71 -4.77
C SER A 171 18.61 3.62 -6.21
N TYR A 172 17.68 3.55 -7.16
CA TYR A 172 17.97 3.49 -8.58
C TYR A 172 17.38 4.74 -9.25
N GLU A 173 18.24 5.58 -9.85
CA GLU A 173 17.81 6.81 -10.52
C GLU A 173 17.12 6.56 -11.86
N HIS A 174 17.43 5.43 -12.50
CA HIS A 174 16.91 5.03 -13.80
C HIS A 174 16.42 3.60 -13.73
N ILE A 175 15.10 3.44 -13.68
CA ILE A 175 14.42 2.14 -13.70
C ILE A 175 13.85 1.94 -15.10
N ASP A 176 14.16 0.82 -15.74
CA ASP A 176 13.50 0.42 -16.99
C ASP A 176 12.19 -0.30 -16.65
N TYR A 177 11.09 0.45 -16.62
CA TYR A 177 9.77 -0.12 -16.32
C TYR A 177 9.23 -1.04 -17.41
N ALA A 178 9.86 -1.11 -18.59
CA ALA A 178 9.51 -2.10 -19.61
C ALA A 178 10.14 -3.48 -19.33
N ASP A 179 11.18 -3.53 -18.48
CA ASP A 179 11.81 -4.76 -18.03
C ASP A 179 11.10 -5.33 -16.79
N PRO A 180 10.48 -6.52 -16.87
CA PRO A 180 9.79 -7.15 -15.74
C PRO A 180 10.68 -7.38 -14.52
N ALA A 181 12.00 -7.57 -14.69
CA ALA A 181 12.90 -7.84 -13.58
C ALA A 181 12.97 -6.66 -12.59
N TRP A 182 13.00 -5.43 -13.11
CA TRP A 182 12.99 -4.21 -12.30
C TRP A 182 11.66 -4.01 -11.57
N ARG A 183 10.54 -4.30 -12.25
CA ARG A 183 9.19 -4.21 -11.67
C ARG A 183 9.02 -5.20 -10.51
N LEU A 184 9.47 -6.43 -10.72
CA LEU A 184 9.42 -7.50 -9.72
C LEU A 184 10.39 -7.26 -8.56
N LEU A 185 11.56 -6.66 -8.80
CA LEU A 185 12.48 -6.24 -7.74
C LEU A 185 11.78 -5.30 -6.74
N GLY A 186 11.12 -4.25 -7.23
CA GLY A 186 10.37 -3.32 -6.38
C GLY A 186 9.25 -4.00 -5.60
N LEU A 187 8.44 -4.82 -6.28
CA LEU A 187 7.38 -5.60 -5.65
C LEU A 187 7.92 -6.53 -4.55
N PHE A 188 8.98 -7.28 -4.82
CA PHE A 188 9.50 -8.27 -3.87
C PHE A 188 10.19 -7.60 -2.68
N ARG A 189 10.80 -6.43 -2.88
CA ARG A 189 11.32 -5.60 -1.77
C ARG A 189 10.18 -5.16 -0.86
N LEU A 190 9.12 -4.56 -1.40
CA LEU A 190 7.96 -4.12 -0.63
C LEU A 190 7.29 -5.30 0.08
N TRP A 191 6.97 -6.36 -0.66
CA TRP A 191 6.23 -7.51 -0.12
C TRP A 191 6.97 -8.17 1.04
N ASN A 192 8.29 -8.37 0.91
CA ASN A 192 9.09 -8.97 1.97
C ASN A 192 9.37 -8.02 3.13
N ALA A 193 9.50 -6.70 2.90
CA ALA A 193 9.60 -5.74 4.00
C ALA A 193 8.35 -5.82 4.91
N ILE A 194 7.16 -5.92 4.31
CA ILE A 194 5.92 -6.11 5.07
C ILE A 194 5.86 -7.50 5.71
N GLU A 195 6.17 -8.58 4.97
CA GLU A 195 6.10 -9.95 5.48
C GLU A 195 6.87 -10.15 6.79
N TYR A 196 8.06 -9.56 6.90
CA TYR A 196 8.95 -9.78 8.04
C TYR A 196 8.95 -8.64 9.08
N TYR A 197 8.49 -7.43 8.73
CA TYR A 197 8.64 -6.24 9.60
C TYR A 197 7.37 -5.42 9.82
N TYR A 198 6.24 -5.76 9.19
CA TYR A 198 4.96 -5.09 9.46
C TYR A 198 4.25 -5.73 10.67
N PRO A 199 3.87 -4.96 11.71
CA PRO A 199 3.41 -5.50 12.98
C PRO A 199 1.96 -6.03 12.96
N TYR A 200 1.15 -5.69 11.96
CA TYR A 200 -0.30 -5.94 11.94
C TYR A 200 -0.74 -6.91 10.83
N ARG A 201 0.16 -7.78 10.38
CA ARG A 201 -0.11 -8.70 9.26
C ARG A 201 -1.23 -9.72 9.58
N ASP A 202 -1.36 -10.11 10.83
CA ASP A 202 -2.33 -11.11 11.32
C ASP A 202 -3.76 -10.59 11.42
N ILE A 203 -3.97 -9.28 11.28
CA ILE A 203 -5.29 -8.64 11.30
C ILE A 203 -5.70 -8.05 9.95
N LEU A 204 -4.97 -8.36 8.87
CA LEU A 204 -5.34 -7.96 7.52
C LEU A 204 -6.64 -8.66 7.08
N ASP A 205 -7.49 -7.94 6.35
CA ASP A 205 -8.74 -8.48 5.81
C ASP A 205 -8.51 -9.51 4.69
N GLU A 206 -7.41 -9.37 3.95
CA GLU A 206 -7.04 -10.22 2.82
C GLU A 206 -5.77 -11.04 3.10
N ASP A 207 -5.69 -12.23 2.50
CA ASP A 207 -4.49 -13.07 2.59
C ASP A 207 -3.32 -12.40 1.87
N TRP A 208 -2.32 -12.00 2.67
CA TRP A 208 -1.09 -11.36 2.19
C TRP A 208 -0.34 -12.18 1.12
N HIS A 209 -0.40 -13.51 1.17
CA HIS A 209 0.24 -14.37 0.17
C HIS A 209 -0.57 -14.44 -1.14
N ALA A 210 -1.90 -14.31 -1.06
CA ALA A 210 -2.77 -14.25 -2.24
C ALA A 210 -2.58 -12.92 -2.99
N LEU A 211 -2.39 -11.82 -2.27
CA LEU A 211 -2.09 -10.51 -2.84
C LEU A 211 -0.79 -10.50 -3.66
N LEU A 212 0.23 -11.27 -3.25
CA LEU A 212 1.46 -11.40 -4.03
C LEU A 212 1.22 -11.94 -5.44
N LEU A 213 0.32 -12.92 -5.59
CA LEU A 213 0.04 -13.55 -6.88
C LEU A 213 -0.61 -12.56 -7.87
N SER A 214 -1.57 -11.78 -7.39
CA SER A 214 -2.23 -10.77 -8.21
C SER A 214 -1.27 -9.62 -8.55
N SER A 215 -0.44 -9.18 -7.59
CA SER A 215 0.57 -8.16 -7.83
C SER A 215 1.65 -8.60 -8.84
N ILE A 216 2.14 -9.85 -8.77
CA ILE A 216 3.06 -10.39 -9.79
C ILE A 216 2.40 -10.35 -11.17
N SER A 217 1.13 -10.77 -11.26
CA SER A 217 0.39 -10.77 -12.51
C SER A 217 0.22 -9.36 -13.10
N SER A 218 0.02 -8.34 -12.26
CA SER A 218 -0.05 -6.95 -12.68
C SER A 218 1.33 -6.41 -13.10
N MET A 219 2.39 -6.75 -12.37
CA MET A 219 3.76 -6.39 -12.74
C MET A 219 4.16 -6.95 -14.10
N LEU A 220 3.82 -8.20 -14.42
CA LEU A 220 4.13 -8.82 -15.71
C LEU A 220 3.31 -8.26 -16.88
N ARG A 221 2.10 -7.74 -16.63
CA ARG A 221 1.23 -7.17 -17.67
C ARG A 221 1.55 -5.71 -18.00
N GLY A 222 1.99 -4.93 -17.00
CA GLY A 222 2.38 -3.53 -17.19
C GLY A 222 3.80 -3.40 -17.74
N ASN A 223 4.07 -2.27 -18.40
CA ASN A 223 5.37 -1.97 -19.02
C ASN A 223 5.78 -0.49 -18.90
N ASP A 224 5.11 0.25 -18.02
CA ASP A 224 5.33 1.68 -17.78
C ASP A 224 5.36 2.00 -16.28
N GLU A 225 5.79 3.21 -15.94
CA GLU A 225 5.90 3.69 -14.56
C GLU A 225 4.55 3.72 -13.84
N GLU A 226 3.50 4.22 -14.50
CA GLU A 226 2.17 4.37 -13.90
C GLU A 226 1.59 3.01 -13.46
N SER A 227 1.65 1.99 -14.31
CA SER A 227 1.19 0.64 -13.97
C SER A 227 2.01 -0.02 -12.86
N TYR A 228 3.30 0.31 -12.76
CA TYR A 228 4.17 -0.16 -11.67
C TYR A 228 3.77 0.51 -10.35
N ASP A 229 3.70 1.83 -10.34
CA ASP A 229 3.34 2.64 -9.17
C ASP A 229 1.94 2.28 -8.67
N ARG A 230 0.95 2.16 -9.57
CA ARG A 230 -0.41 1.73 -9.25
C ARG A 230 -0.43 0.35 -8.62
N THR A 231 0.38 -0.60 -9.11
CA THR A 231 0.43 -1.95 -8.55
C THR A 231 0.97 -1.94 -7.12
N LEU A 232 2.01 -1.14 -6.83
CA LEU A 232 2.55 -1.00 -5.48
C LEU A 232 1.60 -0.24 -4.54
N ALA A 233 0.99 0.84 -5.03
CA ALA A 233 0.01 1.60 -4.27
C ALA A 233 -1.20 0.73 -3.90
N ALA A 234 -1.70 -0.08 -4.84
CA ALA A 234 -2.80 -1.00 -4.59
C ALA A 234 -2.44 -2.08 -3.56
N LEU A 235 -1.22 -2.64 -3.62
CA LEU A 235 -0.76 -3.58 -2.59
C LEU A 235 -0.64 -2.90 -1.22
N SER A 236 -0.13 -1.67 -1.16
CA SER A 236 -0.03 -0.88 0.08
C SER A 236 -1.40 -0.56 0.67
N ALA A 237 -2.39 -0.25 -0.20
CA ALA A 237 -3.76 0.05 0.22
C ALA A 237 -4.41 -1.10 1.00
N LYS A 238 -4.06 -2.35 0.66
CA LYS A 238 -4.55 -3.55 1.35
C LYS A 238 -4.07 -3.71 2.80
N LEU A 239 -3.10 -2.89 3.23
CA LEU A 239 -2.69 -2.85 4.63
C LEU A 239 -3.71 -2.16 5.54
N GLY A 240 -4.61 -1.35 4.98
CA GLY A 240 -5.57 -0.56 5.76
C GLY A 240 -4.91 0.45 6.70
N ASP A 241 -3.62 0.76 6.51
CA ASP A 241 -2.88 1.71 7.34
C ASP A 241 -2.67 3.03 6.63
N ALA A 242 -3.24 4.10 7.20
CA ALA A 242 -3.13 5.47 6.73
C ALA A 242 -1.68 6.00 6.67
N HIS A 243 -0.72 5.34 7.29
CA HIS A 243 0.71 5.67 7.23
C HIS A 243 1.48 4.87 6.19
N ALA A 244 0.85 3.85 5.59
CA ALA A 244 1.46 3.00 4.59
C ALA A 244 1.07 3.47 3.18
N ALA A 245 1.92 4.33 2.60
CA ALA A 245 1.76 4.85 1.24
C ALA A 245 3.07 4.81 0.46
N THR A 246 2.97 4.68 -0.86
CA THR A 246 4.10 4.87 -1.77
C THR A 246 4.40 6.35 -1.94
N SER A 247 5.65 6.71 -2.22
CA SER A 247 6.03 8.10 -2.52
C SER A 247 5.36 8.67 -3.77
N SER A 248 4.95 7.80 -4.71
CA SER A 248 4.26 8.15 -5.96
C SER A 248 2.75 8.36 -5.80
N LEU A 249 2.15 8.03 -4.65
CA LEU A 249 0.70 8.04 -4.45
C LEU A 249 0.04 9.37 -4.80
N ASN A 250 0.61 10.50 -4.38
CA ASN A 250 0.04 11.82 -4.70
C ASN A 250 0.08 12.13 -6.20
N SER A 251 1.13 11.70 -6.91
CA SER A 251 1.24 11.87 -8.36
C SER A 251 0.21 11.02 -9.09
N LEU A 252 0.00 9.77 -8.65
CA LEU A 252 -1.06 8.90 -9.18
C LEU A 252 -2.44 9.51 -8.97
N LEU A 253 -2.74 9.96 -7.74
CA LEU A 253 -4.02 10.57 -7.41
C LEU A 253 -4.27 11.84 -8.22
N LEU A 254 -3.25 12.69 -8.40
CA LEU A 254 -3.37 13.88 -9.24
C LEU A 254 -3.62 13.52 -10.72
N ALA A 255 -2.96 12.49 -11.24
CA ALA A 255 -3.20 12.00 -12.60
C ALA A 255 -4.62 11.42 -12.77
N GLU A 256 -5.14 10.71 -11.76
CA GLU A 256 -6.48 10.11 -11.78
C GLU A 256 -7.62 11.10 -11.59
N THR A 257 -7.42 12.08 -10.71
CA THR A 257 -8.50 12.98 -10.26
C THR A 257 -8.42 14.36 -10.90
N GLY A 258 -7.24 14.75 -11.40
CA GLY A 258 -7.01 16.04 -12.06
C GLY A 258 -6.67 17.20 -11.13
N SER A 259 -6.28 18.32 -11.75
CA SER A 259 -5.66 19.45 -11.06
C SER A 259 -6.64 20.51 -10.53
N TYR A 260 -7.91 20.47 -10.94
CA TYR A 260 -8.93 21.42 -10.51
C TYR A 260 -9.81 20.82 -9.42
N ALA A 261 -9.94 21.51 -8.30
CA ALA A 261 -10.78 21.09 -7.19
C ALA A 261 -12.05 21.96 -7.09
N VAL A 262 -13.18 21.35 -6.73
CA VAL A 262 -14.37 22.08 -6.28
C VAL A 262 -14.01 22.91 -5.04
N PRO A 263 -14.32 24.22 -4.99
CA PRO A 263 -13.96 25.09 -3.85
C PRO A 263 -14.91 24.91 -2.65
N ALA A 264 -15.10 23.66 -2.22
CA ALA A 264 -15.98 23.29 -1.12
C ALA A 264 -15.36 22.20 -0.25
N HIS A 265 -15.72 22.23 1.03
CA HIS A 265 -15.39 21.21 2.04
C HIS A 265 -16.52 20.21 2.12
N ILE A 266 -16.16 18.96 2.33
CA ILE A 266 -17.10 17.86 2.47
C ILE A 266 -16.97 17.24 3.85
N THR A 267 -18.10 16.75 4.36
CA THR A 267 -18.18 15.96 5.58
C THR A 267 -19.04 14.72 5.34
N LYS A 268 -19.04 13.78 6.29
CA LYS A 268 -19.92 12.62 6.27
C LYS A 268 -21.02 12.83 7.31
N ALA A 269 -22.28 12.76 6.87
CA ALA A 269 -23.45 12.84 7.74
C ALA A 269 -24.38 11.67 7.39
N ASP A 270 -24.83 10.90 8.38
CA ASP A 270 -25.69 9.72 8.20
C ASP A 270 -25.23 8.76 7.08
N GLY A 271 -23.91 8.57 6.97
CA GLY A 271 -23.30 7.65 5.99
C GLY A 271 -23.07 8.23 4.61
N VAL A 272 -23.58 9.43 4.29
CA VAL A 272 -23.45 10.07 2.98
C VAL A 272 -22.49 11.26 3.01
N LEU A 273 -21.92 11.58 1.84
CA LEU A 273 -21.06 12.74 1.67
C LEU A 273 -21.91 14.00 1.45
N VAL A 274 -21.61 15.05 2.20
CA VAL A 274 -22.38 16.30 2.23
C VAL A 274 -21.44 17.48 2.12
N ILE A 275 -21.84 18.52 1.37
CA ILE A 275 -21.16 19.80 1.38
C ILE A 275 -21.27 20.42 2.78
N GLU A 276 -20.14 20.57 3.46
CA GLU A 276 -20.06 21.23 4.76
C GLU A 276 -20.10 22.75 4.58
N ARG A 277 -19.24 23.27 3.70
CA ARG A 277 -19.14 24.70 3.41
C ARG A 277 -18.46 24.95 2.06
N VAL A 278 -18.75 26.09 1.46
CA VAL A 278 -17.99 26.63 0.33
C VAL A 278 -16.91 27.57 0.86
N GLU A 279 -15.75 27.59 0.22
CA GLU A 279 -14.69 28.54 0.55
C GLU A 279 -15.17 29.99 0.46
N GLU A 280 -14.74 30.82 1.41
CA GLU A 280 -15.23 32.20 1.55
C GLU A 280 -15.05 33.00 0.25
N ALA A 281 -13.90 32.85 -0.40
CA ALA A 281 -13.57 33.52 -1.65
C ALA A 281 -14.49 33.11 -2.83
N HIS A 282 -15.16 31.97 -2.74
CA HIS A 282 -16.00 31.41 -3.80
C HIS A 282 -17.49 31.34 -3.44
N ARG A 283 -17.88 31.76 -2.23
CA ARG A 283 -19.27 31.68 -1.74
C ARG A 283 -20.26 32.44 -2.64
N ALA A 284 -19.83 33.53 -3.26
CA ALA A 284 -20.69 34.33 -4.15
C ALA A 284 -20.88 33.71 -5.55
N THR A 285 -19.99 32.83 -5.98
CA THR A 285 -19.93 32.31 -7.36
C THR A 285 -20.20 30.81 -7.46
N CYS A 286 -19.96 30.06 -6.39
CA CYS A 286 -20.19 28.62 -6.36
C CYS A 286 -21.69 28.33 -6.10
N PRO A 287 -22.36 27.50 -6.92
CA PRO A 287 -23.78 27.20 -6.77
C PRO A 287 -24.11 26.16 -5.68
N LEU A 288 -23.08 25.51 -5.12
CA LEU A 288 -23.23 24.53 -4.03
C LEU A 288 -23.57 25.21 -2.72
N LEU A 289 -24.37 24.54 -1.88
CA LEU A 289 -24.81 25.03 -0.58
C LEU A 289 -24.42 24.04 0.53
N PRO A 290 -24.13 24.53 1.76
CA PRO A 290 -24.07 23.67 2.92
C PRO A 290 -25.32 22.79 3.06
N GLY A 291 -25.13 21.49 3.27
CA GLY A 291 -26.20 20.51 3.37
C GLY A 291 -26.57 19.80 2.06
N ASP A 292 -25.98 20.19 0.93
CA ASP A 292 -26.12 19.44 -0.32
C ASP A 292 -25.51 18.04 -0.19
N VAL A 293 -26.29 16.99 -0.42
CA VAL A 293 -25.77 15.61 -0.44
C VAL A 293 -25.17 15.35 -1.81
N LEU A 294 -23.90 14.94 -1.85
CA LEU A 294 -23.20 14.61 -3.08
C LEU A 294 -23.71 13.30 -3.67
N LEU A 295 -24.06 13.32 -4.95
CA LEU A 295 -24.48 12.15 -5.71
C LEU A 295 -23.47 11.81 -6.79
N LYS A 296 -23.05 12.80 -7.60
CA LYS A 296 -22.12 12.60 -8.72
C LYS A 296 -21.08 13.69 -8.84
N LEU A 297 -19.96 13.31 -9.41
CA LEU A 297 -18.91 14.20 -9.90
C LEU A 297 -18.71 13.91 -11.39
N ASN A 298 -18.94 14.92 -12.22
CA ASN A 298 -19.11 14.76 -13.66
C ASN A 298 -20.15 13.65 -13.94
N ASP A 299 -19.81 12.68 -14.78
CA ASP A 299 -20.68 11.55 -15.13
C ASP A 299 -20.54 10.33 -14.19
N GLU A 300 -19.75 10.43 -13.10
CA GLU A 300 -19.45 9.32 -12.18
C GLU A 300 -20.20 9.46 -10.84
N GLU A 301 -20.83 8.38 -10.36
CA GLU A 301 -21.42 8.32 -9.01
C GLU A 301 -20.32 8.51 -7.97
N ILE A 302 -20.57 9.34 -6.94
CA ILE A 302 -19.53 9.66 -5.94
C ILE A 302 -19.06 8.42 -5.18
N ALA A 303 -19.92 7.41 -5.00
CA ALA A 303 -19.56 6.13 -4.42
C ALA A 303 -18.55 5.37 -5.30
N ALA A 304 -18.69 5.41 -6.62
CA ALA A 304 -17.74 4.80 -7.55
C ALA A 304 -16.40 5.54 -7.55
N VAL A 305 -16.41 6.88 -7.44
CA VAL A 305 -15.18 7.67 -7.24
C VAL A 305 -14.45 7.21 -5.96
N VAL A 306 -15.19 7.07 -4.85
CA VAL A 306 -14.63 6.57 -3.58
C VAL A 306 -14.03 5.18 -3.75
N ASP A 307 -14.79 4.22 -4.29
CA ASP A 307 -14.36 2.83 -4.43
C ASP A 307 -13.08 2.74 -5.29
N ARG A 308 -13.03 3.47 -6.39
CA ARG A 308 -11.86 3.54 -7.28
C ARG A 308 -10.63 4.09 -6.58
N LEU A 309 -10.74 5.16 -5.79
CA LEU A 309 -9.59 5.71 -5.07
C LEU A 309 -9.14 4.80 -3.91
N CYS A 310 -10.07 4.10 -3.26
CA CYS A 310 -9.76 3.08 -2.26
C CYS A 310 -8.99 1.87 -2.84
N GLU A 311 -8.96 1.67 -4.17
CA GLU A 311 -8.12 0.65 -4.78
C GLU A 311 -6.61 0.94 -4.59
N ILE A 312 -6.22 2.21 -4.42
CA ILE A 312 -4.81 2.64 -4.31
C ILE A 312 -4.49 3.43 -3.03
N VAL A 313 -5.50 3.81 -2.24
CA VAL A 313 -5.33 4.53 -0.97
C VAL A 313 -5.76 3.64 0.19
N ALA A 314 -4.89 3.50 1.19
CA ALA A 314 -5.23 2.81 2.42
C ALA A 314 -6.24 3.62 3.25
N VAL A 315 -7.40 3.05 3.51
CA VAL A 315 -8.44 3.65 4.36
C VAL A 315 -8.68 2.72 5.55
N PRO A 316 -8.25 3.09 6.78
CA PRO A 316 -8.37 2.21 7.95
C PRO A 316 -9.79 1.90 8.38
N SER A 317 -10.74 2.77 8.03
CA SER A 317 -12.16 2.60 8.31
C SER A 317 -12.98 3.65 7.57
N ASP A 318 -14.27 3.39 7.43
CA ASP A 318 -15.27 4.31 6.87
C ASP A 318 -15.30 5.69 7.54
N GLU A 319 -14.96 5.77 8.83
CA GLU A 319 -14.89 7.03 9.59
C GLU A 319 -13.66 7.86 9.23
N LYS A 320 -12.60 7.21 8.72
CA LYS A 320 -11.34 7.84 8.32
C LYS A 320 -11.26 8.10 6.82
N LEU A 321 -12.30 7.78 6.05
CA LEU A 321 -12.37 7.98 4.61
C LEU A 321 -11.94 9.39 4.20
N LEU A 322 -12.56 10.41 4.79
CA LEU A 322 -12.29 11.81 4.43
C LEU A 322 -10.91 12.30 4.88
N ASN A 323 -10.29 11.66 5.87
CA ASN A 323 -8.92 11.99 6.26
C ASN A 323 -7.92 11.65 5.15
N GLN A 324 -8.20 10.58 4.39
CA GLN A 324 -7.33 10.09 3.32
C GLN A 324 -7.75 10.65 1.96
N LEU A 325 -9.05 10.61 1.66
CA LEU A 325 -9.57 10.92 0.32
C LEU A 325 -10.19 12.31 0.18
N GLY A 326 -10.46 13.03 1.29
CA GLY A 326 -11.27 14.25 1.24
C GLY A 326 -10.76 15.29 0.23
N VAL A 327 -9.44 15.47 0.12
CA VAL A 327 -8.82 16.43 -0.81
C VAL A 327 -8.83 15.97 -2.28
N TRP A 328 -9.13 14.70 -2.53
CA TRP A 328 -9.07 14.04 -3.84
C TRP A 328 -10.46 13.78 -4.44
N LEU A 329 -11.50 13.67 -3.61
CA LEU A 329 -12.84 13.23 -4.05
C LEU A 329 -13.57 14.21 -4.97
N LEU A 330 -13.32 15.51 -4.87
CA LEU A 330 -14.01 16.52 -5.67
C LEU A 330 -13.06 17.26 -6.62
N ARG A 331 -12.34 16.49 -7.45
CA ARG A 331 -11.40 17.03 -8.43
C ARG A 331 -11.75 16.59 -9.84
N SER A 332 -11.29 17.36 -10.82
CA SER A 332 -11.47 17.09 -12.23
C SER A 332 -10.24 17.53 -13.05
N PRO A 333 -9.94 16.87 -14.18
CA PRO A 333 -9.00 17.40 -15.16
C PRO A 333 -9.54 18.67 -15.86
N ASP A 334 -10.87 18.82 -15.92
CA ASP A 334 -11.53 19.97 -16.50
C ASP A 334 -11.86 21.04 -15.45
N GLN A 335 -11.63 22.31 -15.80
CA GLN A 335 -11.86 23.41 -14.88
C GLN A 335 -13.35 23.64 -14.59
N MET A 336 -14.24 23.32 -15.52
CA MET A 336 -15.67 23.31 -15.28
C MET A 336 -16.08 21.90 -14.85
N ILE A 337 -16.55 21.79 -13.61
CA ILE A 337 -16.87 20.52 -12.96
C ILE A 337 -18.38 20.44 -12.82
N GLU A 338 -19.00 19.36 -13.28
CA GLU A 338 -20.42 19.12 -13.01
C GLU A 338 -20.55 18.37 -11.68
N VAL A 339 -21.37 18.90 -10.78
CA VAL A 339 -21.63 18.27 -9.48
C VAL A 339 -23.13 18.03 -9.36
N THR A 340 -23.52 16.78 -9.23
CA THR A 340 -24.92 16.42 -8.97
C THR A 340 -25.14 16.23 -7.48
N VAL A 341 -26.14 16.94 -6.94
CA VAL A 341 -26.48 16.94 -5.52
C VAL A 341 -27.96 16.70 -5.26
N LEU A 342 -28.29 16.11 -4.12
CA LEU A 342 -29.63 16.10 -3.56
C LEU A 342 -29.78 17.28 -2.59
N ARG A 343 -30.71 18.17 -2.90
CA ARG A 343 -31.06 19.34 -2.07
C ARG A 343 -32.57 19.36 -1.87
N ASN A 344 -33.03 19.30 -0.62
CA ASN A 344 -34.46 19.28 -0.29
C ASN A 344 -35.26 18.20 -1.07
N ASN A 345 -34.70 16.98 -1.18
CA ASN A 345 -35.26 15.85 -1.94
C ASN A 345 -35.41 16.07 -3.46
N ALA A 346 -34.75 17.09 -4.02
CA ALA A 346 -34.66 17.31 -5.45
C ALA A 346 -33.20 17.21 -5.91
N GLU A 347 -32.99 16.58 -7.07
CA GLU A 347 -31.67 16.45 -7.69
C GLU A 347 -31.35 17.68 -8.53
N PHE A 348 -30.13 18.19 -8.39
CA PHE A 348 -29.61 19.32 -9.16
C PHE A 348 -28.24 18.96 -9.72
N THR A 349 -28.04 19.14 -11.03
CA THR A 349 -26.70 19.14 -11.64
C THR A 349 -26.24 20.58 -11.79
N LEU A 350 -25.12 20.91 -11.15
CA LEU A 350 -24.60 22.26 -11.03
C LEU A 350 -23.21 22.34 -11.68
N ALA A 351 -23.02 23.32 -12.55
CA ALA A 351 -21.70 23.63 -13.10
C ALA A 351 -20.91 24.47 -12.10
N VAL A 352 -19.78 23.95 -11.63
CA VAL A 352 -18.91 24.57 -10.64
C VAL A 352 -17.57 24.91 -11.28
N GLN A 353 -17.13 26.16 -11.11
CA GLN A 353 -15.80 26.59 -11.52
C GLN A 353 -14.76 26.04 -10.52
N GLY A 354 -13.99 25.05 -10.95
CA GLY A 354 -12.89 24.45 -10.21
C GLY A 354 -11.69 25.39 -10.07
N VAL A 355 -10.95 25.21 -8.98
CA VAL A 355 -9.77 26.00 -8.60
C VAL A 355 -8.52 25.14 -8.71
N SER A 356 -7.49 25.69 -9.36
CA SER A 356 -6.21 24.99 -9.56
C SER A 356 -5.42 24.86 -8.26
N GLU A 357 -4.69 23.75 -8.12
CA GLU A 357 -3.65 23.54 -7.09
C GLU A 357 -4.11 23.77 -5.64
N CYS A 358 -5.41 23.62 -5.36
CA CYS A 358 -5.93 23.75 -4.00
C CYS A 358 -6.02 22.38 -3.32
N PHE A 359 -5.46 22.32 -2.10
CA PHE A 359 -5.66 21.26 -1.13
C PHE A 359 -6.54 21.83 -0.01
N PHE A 360 -7.86 21.72 -0.17
CA PHE A 360 -8.79 22.19 0.86
C PHE A 360 -8.74 21.23 2.04
N SER A 361 -8.00 21.61 3.08
CA SER A 361 -7.91 20.83 4.31
C SER A 361 -9.29 20.75 4.99
N ALA A 362 -9.71 19.56 5.39
CA ALA A 362 -10.96 19.34 6.13
C ALA A 362 -11.03 20.07 7.49
N TRP A 363 -9.94 20.71 7.93
CA TRP A 363 -9.87 21.42 9.19
C TRP A 363 -10.21 22.89 9.05
N THR A 364 -11.25 23.34 9.75
CA THR A 364 -11.40 24.77 10.04
C THR A 364 -10.40 25.13 11.13
N PRO A 365 -9.36 25.93 10.84
CA PRO A 365 -8.35 26.25 11.83
C PRO A 365 -8.97 27.12 12.93
N ALA A 366 -8.76 26.75 14.19
CA ALA A 366 -9.11 27.63 15.31
C ALA A 366 -8.34 28.96 15.19
N GLU A 367 -8.95 30.08 15.54
CA GLU A 367 -8.26 31.37 15.48
C GLU A 367 -7.28 31.58 16.65
N ARG A 368 -7.56 30.96 17.81
CA ARG A 368 -6.82 31.15 19.07
C ARG A 368 -6.56 29.82 19.75
N SER A 369 -5.48 29.75 20.53
CA SER A 369 -5.11 28.55 21.30
C SER A 369 -6.04 28.24 22.46
N HIS A 370 -6.72 29.24 23.01
CA HIS A 370 -7.70 29.07 24.08
C HIS A 370 -8.69 30.25 24.15
N LEU A 371 -9.85 30.00 24.75
CA LEU A 371 -10.95 30.96 24.95
C LEU A 371 -11.68 30.65 26.25
N ARG A 372 -12.14 31.67 27.00
CA ARG A 372 -13.11 31.49 28.09
C ARG A 372 -14.53 31.68 27.52
N LEU A 373 -15.33 30.63 27.54
CA LEU A 373 -16.69 30.59 26.99
C LEU A 373 -17.74 31.01 28.04
N GLU A 374 -18.97 31.22 27.58
CA GLU A 374 -20.12 31.46 28.46
C GLU A 374 -20.31 30.33 29.48
N GLY A 375 -20.72 30.68 30.70
CA GLY A 375 -20.85 29.72 31.80
C GLY A 375 -19.50 29.31 32.40
N ASP A 376 -18.46 30.12 32.18
CA ASP A 376 -17.14 29.95 32.77
C ASP A 376 -16.47 28.61 32.43
N ILE A 377 -16.46 28.30 31.14
CA ILE A 377 -15.85 27.07 30.60
C ILE A 377 -14.63 27.48 29.78
N GLY A 378 -13.45 26.96 30.12
CA GLY A 378 -12.25 27.14 29.31
C GLY A 378 -12.27 26.22 28.08
N LEU A 379 -12.00 26.76 26.89
CA LEU A 379 -11.79 25.99 25.66
C LEU A 379 -10.31 26.02 25.30
N ILE A 380 -9.73 24.86 25.03
CA ILE A 380 -8.35 24.70 24.56
C ILE A 380 -8.37 24.13 23.15
N ASN A 381 -7.63 24.76 22.25
CA ASN A 381 -7.52 24.46 20.83
C ASN A 381 -6.09 24.00 20.48
N PRO A 382 -5.80 22.68 20.46
CA PRO A 382 -4.45 22.17 20.28
C PRO A 382 -3.74 22.59 19.00
N SER A 383 -4.49 22.85 17.91
CA SER A 383 -3.89 23.28 16.63
C SER A 383 -3.19 24.63 16.68
N LYS A 384 -3.45 25.44 17.71
CA LYS A 384 -2.84 26.76 17.91
C LYS A 384 -1.98 26.85 19.17
N LEU A 385 -1.86 25.77 19.94
CA LEU A 385 -0.96 25.73 21.10
C LEU A 385 0.49 25.91 20.66
N ALA A 386 1.14 26.94 21.21
CA ALA A 386 2.58 27.07 21.17
C ALA A 386 3.24 26.17 22.22
N GLU A 387 4.51 25.81 21.99
CA GLU A 387 5.30 25.03 22.95
C GLU A 387 5.35 25.72 24.31
N GLY A 388 5.12 24.98 25.39
CA GLY A 388 5.08 25.49 26.76
C GLY A 388 3.85 26.34 27.13
N GLN A 389 2.98 26.70 26.17
CA GLN A 389 1.81 27.54 26.42
C GLN A 389 0.74 26.85 27.28
N LEU A 390 0.69 25.52 27.26
CA LEU A 390 -0.34 24.76 27.97
C LEU A 390 -0.34 25.06 29.47
N ALA A 391 0.82 25.14 30.12
CA ALA A 391 0.90 25.44 31.55
C ALA A 391 0.28 26.80 31.90
N GLN A 392 0.55 27.82 31.09
CA GLN A 392 -0.03 29.16 31.27
C GLN A 392 -1.55 29.16 31.13
N ILE A 393 -2.07 28.41 30.16
CA ILE A 393 -3.51 28.26 29.94
C ILE A 393 -4.16 27.50 31.10
N MET A 394 -3.49 26.47 31.62
CA MET A 394 -3.98 25.73 32.78
C MET A 394 -4.01 26.59 34.05
N ASP A 395 -3.04 27.49 34.23
CA ASP A 395 -3.06 28.47 35.33
C ASP A 395 -4.21 29.48 35.14
N GLU A 396 -4.38 30.02 33.92
CA GLU A 396 -5.47 30.95 33.59
C GLU A 396 -6.85 30.32 33.79
N PHE A 397 -7.00 29.04 33.45
CA PHE A 397 -8.26 28.31 33.58
C PHE A 397 -8.41 27.56 34.91
N SER A 398 -7.53 27.80 35.88
CA SER A 398 -7.58 27.14 37.19
C SER A 398 -8.86 27.48 37.98
N ASP A 399 -9.50 28.60 37.67
CA ASP A 399 -10.76 29.06 38.28
C ASP A 399 -12.01 28.72 37.45
N THR A 400 -11.86 28.14 36.24
CA THR A 400 -13.03 27.85 35.40
C THR A 400 -13.85 26.70 35.97
N ARG A 401 -15.15 26.74 35.72
CA ARG A 401 -16.08 25.68 36.14
C ARG A 401 -15.84 24.36 35.41
N GLY A 402 -15.25 24.42 34.22
CA GLY A 402 -14.91 23.26 33.43
C GLY A 402 -14.00 23.58 32.25
N LEU A 403 -13.55 22.53 31.57
CA LEU A 403 -12.68 22.61 30.41
C LEU A 403 -13.27 21.81 29.24
N ILE A 404 -13.15 22.36 28.04
CA ILE A 404 -13.31 21.68 26.76
C ILE A 404 -11.94 21.66 26.10
N VAL A 405 -11.41 20.46 25.86
CA VAL A 405 -10.20 20.30 25.04
C VAL A 405 -10.64 19.77 23.69
N ASP A 406 -10.53 20.60 22.65
CA ASP A 406 -11.03 20.25 21.32
C ASP A 406 -10.02 19.39 20.55
N LEU A 407 -10.00 18.10 20.89
CA LEU A 407 -9.16 17.08 20.25
C LEU A 407 -9.65 16.66 18.86
N ARG A 408 -10.67 17.34 18.31
CA ARG A 408 -10.90 17.23 16.87
C ARG A 408 -9.67 17.80 16.16
N GLN A 409 -9.06 18.86 16.66
CA GLN A 409 -7.93 19.53 16.03
C GLN A 409 -6.59 18.78 16.19
N TYR A 410 -5.79 18.74 15.12
CA TYR A 410 -4.43 18.19 15.20
C TYR A 410 -3.49 19.15 15.96
N PRO A 411 -2.74 18.69 16.98
CA PRO A 411 -1.87 19.56 17.77
C PRO A 411 -0.67 20.07 16.95
N LYS A 412 -0.30 21.35 17.12
CA LYS A 412 0.86 21.95 16.43
C LYS A 412 2.19 21.59 17.09
N SER A 413 2.17 21.29 18.38
CA SER A 413 3.33 20.85 19.15
C SER A 413 2.95 19.61 19.95
N TYR A 414 3.86 18.63 20.00
CA TYR A 414 3.72 17.52 20.93
C TYR A 414 4.11 18.04 22.31
N PRO A 415 3.31 17.78 23.36
CA PRO A 415 3.76 18.01 24.72
C PRO A 415 4.85 16.98 25.05
N ASN A 416 6.07 17.22 24.59
CA ASN A 416 7.26 16.63 25.19
C ASN A 416 7.51 17.37 26.51
N GLN A 417 6.67 17.09 27.51
CA GLN A 417 7.05 17.28 28.89
C GLN A 417 7.12 15.88 29.46
N SER A 418 8.33 15.47 29.85
CA SER A 418 8.45 14.36 30.78
C SER A 418 7.54 14.67 31.96
N LEU A 419 6.63 13.75 32.26
CA LEU A 419 5.97 13.73 33.56
C LEU A 419 7.01 13.20 34.54
N ASP A 420 8.02 14.03 34.85
CA ASP A 420 8.98 13.82 35.95
C ASP A 420 8.50 14.55 37.22
#